data_AF-A0A7X4CYC3-F1
#
_entry.id   AF-A0A7X4CYC3-F1
#
_cell.length_a   1.000
_cell.length_b   1.000
_cell.length_c   1.000
_cell.angle_alpha   90.00
_cell.angle_beta   90.00
_cell.angle_gamma   90.00
#
_symmetry.space_group_name_H-M   'P 1'
#
loop_
_entity.id
_entity.type
_entity.pdbx_description
1 polymer ?
#
loop_
_entity_poly.entity_id
_entity_poly.type
_entity_poly.pdbx_seq_one_letter_code
_entity_poly.pdbx_strand_id
1 'polypeptide(L)'
;MRQAAAERERSPEAVKPAEIGEAFADLCSIDQVGPGMADDLAAFFGEPHNLAVLDDLAGELDVEDAEAVAAESPVAGKTVVFTGTLERVGRSEAKARAEALGAKVAGSVSKKTDLVVAGPGAGSKAKKAEELGIEILTEDAWFDLIEG
;
A
#
# COMPACT_ATOMS: atom_id res chain seq x y z
N MET A 1 13.07 -2.48 -0.25
CA MET A 1 13.60 -2.32 -1.64
C MET A 1 14.65 -3.37 -2.01
N ARG A 2 15.81 -3.50 -1.33
CA ARG A 2 16.84 -4.52 -1.65
C ARG A 2 16.29 -5.95 -1.77
N GLN A 3 15.39 -6.34 -0.87
CA GLN A 3 14.72 -7.65 -0.94
C GLN A 3 13.82 -7.80 -2.18
N ALA A 4 13.07 -6.76 -2.54
CA ALA A 4 12.23 -6.78 -3.75
C ALA A 4 13.07 -6.89 -5.02
N ALA A 5 14.26 -6.26 -5.05
CA ALA A 5 15.24 -6.41 -6.13
C ALA A 5 15.71 -7.87 -6.27
N ALA A 6 16.12 -8.50 -5.16
CA ALA A 6 16.56 -9.89 -5.15
C ALA A 6 15.43 -10.89 -5.47
N GLU A 7 14.18 -10.59 -5.12
CA GLU A 7 13.01 -11.36 -5.54
C GLU A 7 12.77 -11.23 -7.06
N ARG A 8 12.83 -10.01 -7.59
CA ARG A 8 12.64 -9.75 -9.03
C ARG A 8 13.71 -10.41 -9.90
N GLU A 9 14.97 -10.38 -9.47
CA GLU A 9 16.09 -11.03 -10.15
C GLU A 9 15.92 -12.56 -10.23
N ARG A 10 15.42 -13.18 -9.16
CA ARG A 10 15.16 -14.64 -9.11
C ARG A 10 13.97 -15.06 -9.98
N SER A 11 13.03 -14.15 -10.23
CA SER A 11 11.79 -14.41 -10.97
C SER A 11 11.63 -13.42 -12.15
N PRO A 12 12.53 -13.44 -13.15
CA PRO A 12 12.59 -12.42 -14.21
C PRO A 12 11.38 -12.46 -15.16
N GLU A 13 10.72 -13.60 -15.30
CA GLU A 13 9.59 -13.81 -16.22
C GLU A 13 8.22 -13.73 -15.52
N ALA A 14 8.20 -13.64 -14.19
CA ALA A 14 6.95 -13.61 -13.44
C ALA A 14 6.22 -12.27 -13.68
N VAL A 15 4.93 -12.35 -14.03
CA VAL A 15 4.12 -11.18 -14.35
C VAL A 15 3.32 -10.71 -13.13
N LYS A 16 2.88 -11.65 -12.27
CA LYS A 16 2.08 -11.29 -11.10
C LYS A 16 3.01 -10.92 -9.94
N PRO A 17 2.78 -9.79 -9.23
CA PRO A 17 3.62 -9.40 -8.10
C PRO A 17 3.78 -10.49 -7.03
N ALA A 18 2.71 -11.22 -6.74
CA ALA A 18 2.74 -12.33 -5.78
C ALA A 18 3.58 -13.54 -6.23
N GLU A 19 3.81 -13.71 -7.54
CA GLU A 19 4.69 -14.76 -8.09
C GLU A 19 6.16 -14.31 -8.08
N ILE A 20 6.42 -12.99 -8.06
CA ILE A 20 7.78 -12.43 -7.93
C ILE A 20 8.28 -12.59 -6.49
N GLY A 21 7.49 -12.16 -5.51
CA GLY A 21 7.84 -12.30 -4.10
C GLY A 21 7.02 -11.37 -3.19
N GLU A 22 7.13 -11.59 -1.87
CA GLU A 22 6.37 -10.83 -0.88
C GLU A 22 6.81 -9.36 -0.83
N ALA A 23 8.11 -9.08 -0.83
CA ALA A 23 8.60 -7.71 -0.78
C ALA A 23 8.29 -6.93 -2.06
N PHE A 24 8.32 -7.59 -3.22
CA PHE A 24 7.89 -6.97 -4.48
C PHE A 24 6.38 -6.70 -4.50
N ALA A 25 5.57 -7.66 -4.03
CA ALA A 25 4.13 -7.48 -3.93
C ALA A 25 3.74 -6.36 -2.96
N ASP A 26 4.46 -6.24 -1.84
CA ASP A 26 4.30 -5.15 -0.88
C ASP A 26 4.66 -3.79 -1.49
N LEU A 27 5.73 -3.71 -2.28
CA LEU A 27 6.08 -2.49 -3.00
C LEU A 27 4.93 -2.06 -3.93
N CYS A 28 4.33 -3.02 -4.65
CA CYS A 28 3.15 -2.80 -5.50
C CYS A 28 1.86 -2.49 -4.72
N SER A 29 1.86 -2.60 -3.39
CA SER A 29 0.71 -2.28 -2.55
C SER A 29 0.66 -0.81 -2.14
N ILE A 30 1.77 -0.10 -2.28
CA ILE A 30 1.85 1.34 -2.03
C ILE A 30 0.95 2.05 -3.05
N ASP A 31 0.20 3.06 -2.61
CA ASP A 31 -0.63 3.82 -3.53
C ASP A 31 0.20 4.44 -4.67
N GLN A 32 -0.34 4.41 -5.89
CA GLN A 32 0.33 4.82 -7.13
C GLN A 32 1.56 3.98 -7.55
N VAL A 33 2.00 2.99 -6.77
CA VAL A 33 3.11 2.12 -7.14
C VAL A 33 2.57 0.85 -7.79
N GLY A 34 2.56 0.84 -9.13
CA GLY A 34 2.26 -0.36 -9.91
C GLY A 34 3.50 -1.21 -10.22
N PRO A 35 3.34 -2.39 -10.87
CA PRO A 35 4.45 -3.28 -11.20
C PRO A 35 5.58 -2.64 -11.99
N GLY A 36 5.28 -1.72 -12.92
CA GLY A 36 6.31 -1.02 -13.69
C GLY A 36 7.20 -0.12 -12.81
N MET A 37 6.60 0.68 -11.93
CA MET A 37 7.36 1.51 -10.98
C MET A 37 8.12 0.65 -9.97
N ALA A 38 7.51 -0.46 -9.52
CA ALA A 38 8.16 -1.42 -8.65
C ALA A 38 9.38 -2.08 -9.33
N ASP A 39 9.31 -2.36 -10.64
CA ASP A 39 10.43 -2.84 -11.45
C ASP A 39 11.56 -1.81 -11.53
N ASP A 40 11.24 -0.55 -11.81
CA ASP A 40 12.25 0.52 -11.88
C ASP A 40 12.98 0.70 -10.53
N LEU A 41 12.22 0.66 -9.43
CA LEU A 41 12.79 0.70 -8.07
C LEU A 41 13.62 -0.55 -7.77
N ALA A 42 13.12 -1.75 -8.10
CA ALA A 42 13.85 -3.00 -7.92
C ALA A 42 15.17 -2.98 -8.69
N ALA A 43 15.17 -2.52 -9.94
CA ALA A 43 16.37 -2.36 -10.76
C ALA A 43 17.36 -1.37 -10.12
N PHE A 44 16.88 -0.19 -9.70
CA PHE A 44 17.74 0.81 -9.05
C PHE A 44 18.44 0.25 -7.81
N PHE A 45 17.71 -0.45 -6.93
CA PHE A 45 18.26 -1.03 -5.70
C PHE A 45 19.02 -2.35 -5.92
N GLY A 46 18.95 -2.94 -7.11
CA GLY A 46 19.74 -4.10 -7.52
C GLY A 46 21.16 -3.73 -7.96
N GLU A 47 21.39 -2.47 -8.32
CA GLU A 47 22.69 -1.95 -8.76
C GLU A 47 23.60 -1.56 -7.58
N PRO A 48 24.76 -2.22 -7.38
CA PRO A 48 25.61 -1.95 -6.21
C PRO A 48 26.11 -0.50 -6.11
N HIS A 49 26.33 0.16 -7.24
CA HIS A 49 26.80 1.55 -7.26
C HIS A 49 25.74 2.54 -6.75
N ASN A 50 24.45 2.29 -6.99
CA ASN A 50 23.37 3.10 -6.46
C ASN A 50 23.27 2.98 -4.94
N LEU A 51 23.47 1.76 -4.42
CA LEU A 51 23.49 1.52 -2.98
C LEU A 51 24.66 2.24 -2.30
N ALA A 52 25.85 2.21 -2.91
CA ALA A 52 27.01 2.92 -2.39
C ALA A 52 26.75 4.44 -2.27
N VAL A 53 26.16 5.06 -3.30
CA VAL A 53 25.81 6.49 -3.27
C VAL A 53 24.78 6.81 -2.18
N LEU A 54 23.78 5.94 -1.98
CA LEU A 54 22.80 6.12 -0.90
C LEU A 54 23.42 5.96 0.49
N ASP A 55 24.29 4.97 0.67
CA ASP A 55 24.96 4.70 1.95
C ASP A 55 25.93 5.85 2.30
N ASP A 56 26.65 6.41 1.31
CA ASP A 56 27.49 7.60 1.47
C ASP A 56 26.66 8.82 1.90
N LEU A 57 25.53 9.08 1.22
CA LEU A 57 24.65 10.19 1.56
C LEU A 57 24.01 10.03 2.95
N ALA A 58 23.60 8.81 3.32
CA ALA A 58 23.02 8.53 4.62
C ALA A 58 24.02 8.76 5.77
N GLY A 59 25.33 8.64 5.52
CA GLY A 59 26.38 8.97 6.49
C GLY A 59 26.49 10.47 6.80
N GLU A 60 25.96 11.33 5.92
CA GLU A 60 26.00 12.80 6.05
C GLU A 60 24.69 13.38 6.59
N LEU A 61 23.67 12.55 6.81
CA LEU A 61 22.32 12.96 7.20
C LEU A 61 21.90 12.30 8.52
N ASP A 62 21.19 13.05 9.35
CA ASP A 62 20.37 12.49 10.42
C ASP A 62 18.96 12.28 9.86
N VAL A 63 18.59 11.03 9.57
CA VAL A 63 17.31 10.70 8.96
C VAL A 63 16.27 10.51 10.07
N GLU A 64 15.38 11.48 10.21
CA GLU A 64 14.25 11.39 11.14
C GLU A 64 13.19 10.40 10.61
N ASP A 65 12.64 9.59 11.51
CA ASP A 65 11.48 8.76 11.21
C ASP A 65 10.28 9.64 10.87
N ALA A 66 9.50 9.25 9.86
CA ALA A 66 8.27 9.94 9.53
C ALA A 66 7.29 9.86 10.71
N GLU A 67 6.83 11.01 11.21
CA GLU A 67 5.81 11.06 12.25
C GLU A 67 4.53 10.39 11.75
N ALA A 68 4.09 9.33 12.44
CA ALA A 68 2.76 8.80 12.24
C ALA A 68 1.76 9.87 12.69
N VAL A 69 0.81 10.24 11.83
CA VAL A 69 -0.29 11.14 12.20
C VAL A 69 -1.08 10.47 13.33
N ALA A 70 -0.77 10.84 14.56
CA ALA A 70 -1.43 10.36 15.76
C ALA A 70 -2.77 11.10 15.90
N ALA A 71 -3.75 10.72 15.09
CA ALA A 71 -5.14 10.98 15.41
C ALA A 71 -5.62 9.84 16.30
N GLU A 72 -6.23 10.14 17.45
CA GLU A 72 -7.04 9.13 18.15
C GLU A 72 -8.29 8.89 17.29
N SER A 73 -8.20 7.93 16.37
CA SER A 73 -9.29 7.53 15.50
C SER A 73 -9.43 6.01 15.45
N PRO A 74 -10.63 5.47 15.17
CA PRO A 74 -10.85 4.03 15.02
C PRO A 74 -10.03 3.36 13.88
N VAL A 75 -9.44 4.19 13.01
CA VAL A 75 -8.68 3.77 11.83
C VAL A 75 -7.20 4.14 11.91
N ALA A 76 -6.76 4.76 13.01
CA ALA A 76 -5.38 5.14 13.20
C ALA A 76 -4.46 3.92 13.18
N GLY A 77 -3.40 3.99 12.38
CA GLY A 77 -2.43 2.91 12.17
C GLY A 77 -2.92 1.75 11.29
N LYS A 78 -4.22 1.67 10.96
CA LYS A 78 -4.77 0.63 10.09
C LYS A 78 -4.45 0.89 8.62
N THR A 79 -4.27 -0.19 7.86
CA THR A 79 -4.10 -0.14 6.40
C THR A 79 -5.45 -0.32 5.72
N VAL A 80 -5.90 0.72 5.01
CA VAL A 80 -7.21 0.78 4.35
C VAL A 80 -7.05 0.76 2.83
N VAL A 81 -7.86 -0.05 2.15
CA VAL A 81 -7.93 -0.10 0.68
C VAL A 81 -9.31 0.33 0.22
N PHE A 82 -9.36 1.34 -0.64
CA PHE A 82 -10.61 1.77 -1.29
C PHE A 82 -10.74 1.12 -2.67
N THR A 83 -11.87 0.47 -2.93
CA THR A 83 -12.13 -0.22 -4.20
C THR A 83 -13.57 -0.07 -4.66
N GLY A 84 -13.81 -0.29 -5.96
CA GLY A 84 -15.09 0.03 -6.60
C GLY A 84 -15.30 1.54 -6.75
N THR A 85 -16.47 1.92 -7.25
CA THR A 85 -16.89 3.32 -7.34
C THR A 85 -17.41 3.78 -5.98
N LEU A 86 -16.88 4.87 -5.45
CA LEU A 86 -17.40 5.51 -4.25
C LEU A 86 -18.48 6.51 -4.68
N GLU A 87 -19.65 6.45 -4.06
CA GLU A 87 -20.85 7.20 -4.43
C GLU A 87 -21.02 8.49 -3.61
N ARG A 88 -20.54 8.54 -2.36
CA ARG A 88 -20.65 9.73 -1.49
C ARG A 88 -19.53 10.74 -1.72
N VAL A 89 -18.29 10.27 -1.87
CA VAL A 89 -17.11 11.13 -2.11
C VAL A 89 -16.21 10.57 -3.20
N GLY A 90 -15.36 11.42 -3.78
CA GLY A 90 -14.33 10.97 -4.70
C GLY A 90 -13.29 10.09 -3.99
N ARG A 91 -12.72 9.10 -4.69
CA ARG A 91 -11.68 8.22 -4.10
C ARG A 91 -10.50 9.01 -3.52
N SER A 92 -10.07 10.07 -4.19
CA SER A 92 -9.00 10.94 -3.71
C SER A 92 -9.34 11.60 -2.37
N GLU A 93 -10.59 12.00 -2.20
CA GLU A 93 -11.09 12.61 -0.96
C GLU A 93 -11.21 11.56 0.16
N ALA A 94 -11.72 10.36 -0.14
CA ALA A 94 -11.79 9.27 0.83
C ALA A 94 -10.40 8.90 1.37
N LYS A 95 -9.39 8.85 0.50
CA LYS A 95 -7.99 8.62 0.88
C LYS A 95 -7.46 9.72 1.78
N ALA A 96 -7.65 10.99 1.39
CA ALA A 96 -7.21 12.12 2.19
C ALA A 96 -7.86 12.14 3.58
N ARG A 97 -9.14 11.77 3.70
CA ARG A 97 -9.83 11.64 4.99
C ARG A 97 -9.24 10.50 5.83
N ALA A 98 -8.97 9.34 5.23
CA ALA A 98 -8.35 8.22 5.93
C ALA A 98 -6.94 8.59 6.46
N GLU A 99 -6.13 9.22 5.61
CA GLU A 99 -4.77 9.68 5.97
C GLU A 99 -4.81 10.75 7.07
N ALA A 100 -5.74 11.70 7.01
CA ALA A 100 -5.93 12.71 8.04
C ALA A 100 -6.31 12.10 9.41
N LEU A 101 -6.94 10.92 9.41
CA LEU A 101 -7.30 10.15 10.60
C LEU A 101 -6.20 9.16 11.02
N GLY A 102 -5.01 9.24 10.42
CA GLY A 102 -3.86 8.39 10.78
C GLY A 102 -3.89 6.99 10.17
N ALA A 103 -4.81 6.71 9.24
CA ALA A 103 -4.80 5.44 8.51
C ALA A 103 -3.76 5.48 7.38
N LYS A 104 -3.23 4.30 7.03
CA LYS A 104 -2.36 4.10 5.87
C LYS A 104 -3.23 3.68 4.68
N VAL A 105 -3.12 4.38 3.56
CA VAL A 105 -3.86 4.01 2.35
C VAL A 105 -3.00 3.10 1.47
N ALA A 106 -3.55 1.93 1.09
CA ALA A 106 -2.93 1.01 0.16
C ALA A 106 -3.71 0.90 -1.16
N GLY A 107 -2.99 0.70 -2.26
CA GLY A 107 -3.55 0.53 -3.61
C GLY A 107 -3.98 -0.91 -3.93
N SER A 108 -3.53 -1.89 -3.14
CA SER A 108 -3.88 -3.30 -3.32
C SER A 108 -4.16 -3.99 -2.00
N VAL A 109 -4.98 -5.05 -2.05
CA VAL A 109 -5.30 -5.88 -0.87
C VAL A 109 -4.18 -6.88 -0.65
N SER A 110 -3.63 -6.92 0.56
CA SER A 110 -2.61 -7.88 0.99
C SER A 110 -2.94 -8.41 2.40
N LYS A 111 -2.12 -9.31 2.93
CA LYS A 111 -2.27 -9.79 4.32
C LYS A 111 -2.09 -8.69 5.38
N LYS A 112 -1.50 -7.55 4.98
CA LYS A 112 -1.29 -6.38 5.84
C LYS A 112 -2.45 -5.39 5.79
N THR A 113 -3.42 -5.62 4.91
CA THR A 113 -4.63 -4.80 4.83
C THR A 113 -5.54 -5.16 6.00
N ASP A 114 -5.91 -4.16 6.78
CA ASP A 114 -6.82 -4.32 7.92
C ASP A 114 -8.28 -4.14 7.49
N LEU A 115 -8.51 -3.25 6.52
CA LEU A 115 -9.85 -2.82 6.12
C LEU A 115 -9.96 -2.59 4.62
N VAL A 116 -11.06 -3.02 4.00
CA VAL A 116 -11.40 -2.71 2.63
C VAL A 116 -12.74 -1.99 2.57
N VAL A 117 -12.75 -0.78 2.01
CA VAL A 117 -14.00 -0.05 1.73
C VAL A 117 -14.38 -0.33 0.28
N ALA A 118 -15.48 -1.05 0.11
CA ALA A 118 -15.93 -1.57 -1.18
C ALA A 118 -17.23 -0.88 -1.63
N GLY A 119 -17.13 -0.08 -2.69
CA GLY A 119 -18.27 0.43 -3.43
C GLY A 119 -18.69 -0.50 -4.59
N PRO A 120 -19.75 -0.14 -5.33
CA PRO A 120 -20.18 -0.90 -6.51
C PRO A 120 -19.04 -1.15 -7.50
N GLY A 121 -18.90 -2.40 -7.96
CA GLY A 121 -17.86 -2.80 -8.92
C GLY A 121 -16.47 -3.13 -8.32
N ALA A 122 -16.34 -3.29 -7.00
CA ALA A 122 -15.09 -3.65 -6.32
C ALA A 122 -14.47 -5.01 -6.75
N GLY A 123 -15.29 -5.93 -7.28
CA GLY A 123 -14.89 -7.14 -8.01
C GLY A 123 -13.69 -7.90 -7.42
N SER A 124 -12.52 -7.74 -8.05
CA SER A 124 -11.32 -8.54 -7.77
C SER A 124 -10.64 -8.22 -6.44
N LYS A 125 -10.76 -7.00 -5.91
CA LYS A 125 -10.16 -6.61 -4.62
C LYS A 125 -11.03 -7.04 -3.44
N ALA A 126 -12.34 -6.87 -3.56
CA ALA A 126 -13.29 -7.37 -2.55
C ALA A 126 -13.18 -8.89 -2.38
N LYS A 127 -13.15 -9.64 -3.50
CA LYS A 127 -12.95 -11.09 -3.45
C LYS A 127 -11.64 -11.49 -2.76
N LYS A 128 -10.54 -10.79 -3.06
CA LYS A 128 -9.25 -11.05 -2.42
C LYS A 128 -9.29 -10.77 -0.91
N ALA A 129 -10.04 -9.75 -0.49
CA ALA A 129 -10.24 -9.44 0.92
C ALA A 129 -11.05 -10.53 1.64
N GLU A 130 -12.11 -11.05 1.00
CA GLU A 130 -12.89 -12.19 1.51
C GLU A 130 -12.01 -13.44 1.67
N GLU A 131 -11.19 -13.75 0.66
CA GLU A 131 -10.27 -14.90 0.68
C GLU A 131 -9.23 -14.82 1.81
N LEU A 132 -8.85 -13.60 2.20
CA LEU A 132 -7.87 -13.34 3.26
C LEU A 132 -8.53 -13.12 4.64
N GLY A 133 -9.87 -13.13 4.71
CA GLY A 133 -10.61 -12.87 5.95
C GLY A 133 -10.48 -11.44 6.47
N ILE A 134 -10.27 -10.48 5.56
CA ILE A 134 -10.11 -9.05 5.87
C ILE A 134 -11.50 -8.41 6.00
N GLU A 135 -11.64 -7.45 6.90
CA GLU A 135 -12.88 -6.72 7.11
C GLU A 135 -13.25 -5.89 5.86
N ILE A 136 -14.48 -6.04 5.38
CA ILE A 136 -15.01 -5.30 4.23
C ILE A 136 -16.18 -4.45 4.69
N LEU A 137 -16.07 -3.14 4.48
CA LEU A 137 -17.11 -2.16 4.77
C LEU A 137 -17.72 -1.59 3.50
N THR A 138 -19.01 -1.25 3.59
CA THR A 138 -19.63 -0.35 2.62
C THR A 138 -19.14 1.08 2.86
N GLU A 139 -19.35 1.96 1.88
CA GLU A 139 -19.03 3.37 2.04
C GLU A 139 -19.77 4.01 3.23
N ASP A 140 -21.05 3.66 3.44
CA ASP A 140 -21.81 4.15 4.60
C ASP A 140 -21.23 3.67 5.93
N ALA A 141 -20.90 2.38 6.05
CA ALA A 141 -20.28 1.85 7.27
C ALA A 141 -18.89 2.45 7.53
N TRP A 142 -18.15 2.81 6.47
CA TRP A 142 -16.91 3.56 6.58
C TRP A 142 -17.15 4.93 7.20
N PHE A 143 -18.14 5.69 6.73
CA PHE A 143 -18.47 7.00 7.29
C PHE A 143 -18.96 6.90 8.73
N ASP A 144 -19.81 5.94 9.04
CA ASP A 144 -20.27 5.70 10.42
C ASP A 144 -19.09 5.40 11.37
N LEU A 145 -18.06 4.71 10.87
CA LEU A 145 -16.85 4.39 11.64
C LEU A 145 -15.95 5.60 11.88
N ILE A 146 -15.85 6.54 10.92
CA ILE A 146 -14.92 7.66 11.00
C ILE A 146 -15.54 8.98 11.50
N GLU A 147 -16.87 9.08 11.49
CA GLU A 147 -17.61 10.25 11.99
C GLU A 147 -18.18 10.04 13.41
N GLY A 148 -18.11 8.81 13.95
CA GLY A 148 -18.50 8.45 15.32
C GLY A 148 -17.36 8.61 16.33
#